data_AF-A0A8T5Q1B4-F1
#
_entry.id   AF-A0A8T5Q1B4-F1
#
_cell.length_a   1.000
_cell.length_b   1.000
_cell.length_c   1.000
_cell.angle_alpha   90.00
_cell.angle_beta   90.00
_cell.angle_gamma   90.00
#
_symmetry.space_group_name_H-M   'P 1'
#
loop_
_entity.id
_entity.type
_entity.pdbx_description
1 polymer ?
#
loop_
_entity_poly.entity_id
_entity_poly.type
_entity_poly.pdbx_seq_one_letter_code
_entity_poly.pdbx_strand_id
1 'polypeptide(L)'
;MKSIGHAWVALMALERLKAPKKDGYIGRNFRSFFLGSSFNPYYKEQAERFVQFFDKHKDAFVQGAWFPDSVIADNLTGGHTFKLSRPSNEEEEKEAKVIENTTPGHLSCRRQFVDISRLKEKVCAKDKYTLPDRCEALSHAIRDMILIQRHEPKGSDIMFNDDQITLYFLMLSHYLADAHVPVHCDTRDFYTPPKIHPDMEGCWDDEIKRNYLFDTKRKVFDYGLDGAPELYHDKEEGFKSSFLYEVLDVLSKRGWNPAGSRSKFLGKGNKKVYDYVKAVCFDSYLVSTWFIPELSKAEYKKIRILKDEEYKEKLRRMSVHVLADAIDSIAMVWLLTWDSYNKLKEEADKRRKEIKG
;
A
#
# COMPACT_ATOMS: atom_id res chain seq x y z
N MET A 1 1.68 0.31 9.86
CA MET A 1 3.15 0.29 9.67
C MET A 1 3.74 1.45 10.50
N LYS A 2 5.07 1.65 10.60
CA LYS A 2 5.61 2.90 11.19
C LYS A 2 5.88 3.96 10.11
N SER A 3 6.10 5.21 10.53
CA SER A 3 6.20 6.37 9.64
C SER A 3 7.17 6.20 8.45
N ILE A 4 8.36 5.64 8.68
CA ILE A 4 9.36 5.46 7.62
C ILE A 4 8.97 4.29 6.72
N GLY A 5 8.41 3.22 7.29
CA GLY A 5 7.80 2.10 6.57
C GLY A 5 6.75 2.56 5.56
N HIS A 6 5.77 3.36 6.00
CA HIS A 6 4.73 3.93 5.13
C HIS A 6 5.32 4.77 3.99
N ALA A 7 6.24 5.67 4.33
CA ALA A 7 6.89 6.54 3.36
C ALA A 7 7.69 5.75 2.32
N TRP A 8 8.42 4.73 2.77
CA TRP A 8 9.24 3.89 1.90
C TRP A 8 8.40 3.06 0.94
N VAL A 9 7.33 2.39 1.40
CA VAL A 9 6.47 1.62 0.47
C VAL A 9 5.77 2.52 -0.53
N ALA A 10 5.38 3.74 -0.14
CA ALA A 10 4.82 4.74 -1.05
C ALA A 10 5.86 5.21 -2.09
N LEU A 11 7.10 5.49 -1.67
CA LEU A 11 8.19 5.84 -2.59
C LEU A 11 8.47 4.71 -3.56
N MET A 12 8.57 3.47 -3.08
CA MET A 12 8.78 2.31 -3.94
C MET A 12 7.60 2.07 -4.89
N ALA A 13 6.38 2.44 -4.50
CA ALA A 13 5.22 2.41 -5.39
C ALA A 13 5.31 3.48 -6.50
N LEU A 14 5.87 4.65 -6.20
CA LEU A 14 6.18 5.66 -7.23
C LEU A 14 7.27 5.15 -8.19
N GLU A 15 8.36 4.56 -7.65
CA GLU A 15 9.40 3.92 -8.46
C GLU A 15 8.80 2.81 -9.33
N ARG A 16 7.84 2.04 -8.79
CA ARG A 16 7.12 0.96 -9.50
C ARG A 16 6.45 1.43 -10.78
N LEU A 17 6.06 2.71 -10.85
CA LEU A 17 5.38 3.33 -11.98
C LEU A 17 6.32 4.00 -12.99
N LYS A 18 7.62 4.16 -12.69
CA LYS A 18 8.56 4.81 -13.61
C LYS A 18 8.85 3.93 -14.84
N ALA A 19 8.98 4.55 -16.01
CA ALA A 19 9.44 3.83 -17.20
C ALA A 19 10.95 3.49 -17.09
N PRO A 20 11.41 2.39 -17.71
CA PRO A 20 12.83 2.09 -17.75
C PRO A 20 13.49 3.08 -18.74
N LYS A 21 14.46 3.86 -18.26
CA LYS A 21 15.26 4.76 -19.11
C LYS A 21 16.24 3.92 -19.91
N LYS A 22 16.25 4.10 -21.24
CA LYS A 22 17.08 3.34 -22.19
C LYS A 22 18.58 3.49 -21.94
N ASP A 23 19.04 4.66 -21.49
CA ASP A 23 20.47 4.99 -21.37
C ASP A 23 20.83 5.63 -20.02
N GLY A 24 19.96 5.50 -19.02
CA GLY A 24 20.12 6.16 -17.73
C GLY A 24 20.46 5.19 -16.61
N TYR A 25 21.43 5.56 -15.79
CA TYR A 25 21.63 5.09 -14.41
C TYR A 25 20.33 5.27 -13.59
N ILE A 26 19.28 4.50 -13.86
CA ILE A 26 18.20 4.29 -12.89
C ILE A 26 18.83 3.45 -11.81
N GLY A 27 19.14 4.08 -10.68
CA GLY A 27 19.71 3.56 -9.45
C GLY A 27 20.81 2.54 -9.66
N ARG A 28 22.01 2.78 -9.12
CA ARG A 28 22.99 1.68 -8.94
C ARG A 28 22.36 0.41 -8.31
N ASN A 29 21.21 0.58 -7.64
CA ASN A 29 20.45 -0.43 -6.91
C ASN A 29 19.21 -0.99 -7.64
N PHE A 30 18.78 -0.43 -8.78
CA PHE A 30 17.49 -0.75 -9.42
C PHE A 30 17.64 -1.07 -10.91
N ARG A 31 18.33 -2.18 -11.25
CA ARG A 31 18.50 -2.61 -12.65
C ARG A 31 17.15 -2.81 -13.35
N SER A 32 16.73 -1.84 -14.17
CA SER A 32 15.71 -1.97 -15.23
C SER A 32 14.35 -2.58 -14.78
N PHE A 33 13.77 -2.10 -13.67
CA PHE A 33 12.69 -2.84 -13.00
C PHE A 33 11.25 -2.52 -13.37
N PHE A 34 10.98 -1.55 -14.24
CA PHE A 34 9.64 -0.98 -14.28
C PHE A 34 9.12 -0.81 -15.70
N LEU A 35 7.85 -1.19 -15.89
CA LEU A 35 7.09 -1.30 -17.14
C LEU A 35 7.70 -2.29 -18.16
N GLY A 36 7.27 -3.55 -18.10
CA GLY A 36 7.60 -4.53 -19.13
C GLY A 36 7.14 -4.07 -20.53
N SER A 37 7.72 -4.64 -21.58
CA SER A 37 7.38 -4.34 -22.99
C SER A 37 5.90 -4.59 -23.35
N SER A 38 5.14 -5.25 -22.48
CA SER A 38 3.70 -5.49 -22.57
C SER A 38 2.83 -4.48 -21.81
N PHE A 39 3.42 -3.40 -21.26
CA PHE A 39 2.66 -2.37 -20.56
C PHE A 39 1.72 -1.64 -21.53
N ASN A 40 0.42 -1.61 -21.22
CA ASN A 40 -0.57 -0.93 -22.04
C ASN A 40 -0.15 0.53 -22.27
N PRO A 41 -0.04 1.01 -23.53
CA PRO A 41 0.45 2.37 -23.83
C PRO A 41 -0.34 3.48 -23.15
N TYR A 42 -1.65 3.31 -22.97
CA TYR A 42 -2.49 4.28 -22.27
C TYR A 42 -2.08 4.40 -20.80
N TYR A 43 -1.96 3.28 -20.09
CA TYR A 43 -1.55 3.29 -18.69
C TYR A 43 -0.08 3.71 -18.52
N LYS A 44 0.76 3.49 -19.55
CA LYS A 44 2.12 4.04 -19.60
C LYS A 44 2.12 5.55 -19.48
N GLU A 45 1.33 6.20 -20.33
CA GLU A 45 1.21 7.65 -20.33
C GLU A 45 0.63 8.17 -19.01
N GLN A 46 -0.38 7.49 -18.45
CA GLN A 46 -0.93 7.88 -17.15
C GLN A 46 0.10 7.76 -16.03
N ALA A 47 0.89 6.69 -16.01
CA ALA A 47 1.96 6.49 -15.03
C ALA A 47 3.06 7.57 -15.18
N GLU A 48 3.49 7.89 -16.39
CA GLU A 48 4.49 8.95 -16.65
C GLU A 48 3.99 10.32 -16.18
N ARG A 49 2.73 10.67 -16.46
CA ARG A 49 2.11 11.92 -15.98
C ARG A 49 2.01 11.95 -14.45
N PHE A 50 1.67 10.82 -13.83
CA PHE A 50 1.57 10.70 -12.37
C PHE A 50 2.94 10.86 -11.70
N VAL A 51 3.97 10.21 -12.25
CA VAL A 51 5.35 10.35 -11.77
C VAL A 51 5.82 11.80 -11.88
N GLN A 52 5.58 12.47 -13.01
CA GLN A 52 5.93 13.88 -13.18
C GLN A 52 5.20 14.82 -12.22
N PHE A 53 3.95 14.50 -11.86
CA PHE A 53 3.21 15.21 -10.83
C PHE A 53 3.91 15.04 -9.47
N PHE A 54 4.14 13.80 -9.04
CA PHE A 54 4.75 13.50 -7.75
C PHE A 54 6.22 13.90 -7.61
N ASP A 55 6.97 13.97 -8.72
CA ASP A 55 8.38 14.37 -8.71
C ASP A 55 8.59 15.78 -8.14
N LYS A 56 7.55 16.63 -8.15
CA LYS A 56 7.55 17.98 -7.58
C LYS A 56 7.27 18.02 -6.07
N HIS A 57 6.87 16.89 -5.48
CA HIS A 57 6.43 16.81 -4.08
C HIS A 57 7.12 15.68 -3.29
N LYS A 58 8.35 15.28 -3.67
CA LYS A 58 9.07 14.15 -3.05
C LYS A 58 9.30 14.29 -1.56
N ASP A 59 9.57 15.49 -1.09
CA ASP A 59 9.81 15.75 0.33
C ASP A 59 8.55 15.55 1.19
N ALA A 60 7.36 15.47 0.57
CA ALA A 60 6.11 15.29 1.29
C ALA A 60 5.85 13.85 1.74
N PHE A 61 6.55 12.84 1.21
CA PHE A 61 6.20 11.43 1.42
C PHE A 61 6.09 11.02 2.88
N VAL A 62 7.10 11.36 3.69
CA VAL A 62 7.15 10.95 5.10
C VAL A 62 6.08 11.64 5.90
N GLN A 63 5.90 12.94 5.70
CA GLN A 63 4.90 13.71 6.42
C GLN A 63 3.48 13.30 5.99
N GLY A 64 3.19 13.34 4.69
CA GLY A 64 1.86 13.06 4.17
C GLY A 64 1.39 11.62 4.40
N ALA A 65 2.30 10.64 4.28
CA ALA A 65 1.97 9.25 4.57
C ALA A 65 1.85 8.97 6.08
N TRP A 66 2.20 9.91 6.96
CA TRP A 66 2.06 9.76 8.41
C TRP A 66 0.93 10.62 9.01
N PHE A 67 0.27 11.46 8.19
CA PHE A 67 -0.87 12.26 8.63
C PHE A 67 -2.01 11.46 9.25
N PRO A 68 -2.41 10.29 8.71
CA PRO A 68 -3.44 9.44 9.31
C PRO A 68 -3.17 9.12 10.78
N ASP A 69 -1.94 8.70 11.10
CA ASP A 69 -1.57 8.29 12.46
C ASP A 69 -1.24 9.48 13.40
N SER A 70 -0.72 10.59 12.88
CA SER A 70 -0.18 11.67 13.73
C SER A 70 -1.05 12.92 13.83
N VAL A 71 -1.81 13.25 12.79
CA VAL A 71 -2.60 14.48 12.73
C VAL A 71 -4.08 14.15 12.82
N ILE A 72 -4.54 13.19 12.03
CA ILE A 72 -5.94 12.72 12.06
C ILE A 72 -6.16 11.83 13.27
N ALA A 73 -5.17 10.98 13.59
CA ALA A 73 -5.17 10.03 14.71
C ALA A 73 -6.42 9.14 14.73
N ASP A 74 -6.91 8.71 13.56
CA ASP A 74 -8.10 7.87 13.47
C ASP A 74 -7.82 6.38 13.73
N ASN A 75 -6.55 6.04 14.00
CA ASN A 75 -6.13 4.78 14.61
C ASN A 75 -6.82 4.51 15.97
N LEU A 76 -7.21 5.56 16.70
CA LEU A 76 -8.02 5.45 17.93
C LEU A 76 -9.48 5.08 17.67
N THR A 77 -9.96 5.30 16.44
CA THR A 77 -11.37 5.08 16.04
C THR A 77 -11.55 3.90 15.07
N GLY A 78 -10.49 3.13 14.81
CA GLY A 78 -10.51 1.95 13.95
C GLY A 78 -10.31 2.21 12.46
N GLY A 79 -9.93 3.43 12.04
CA GLY A 79 -9.76 3.77 10.62
C GLY A 79 -8.64 3.01 9.90
N HIS A 80 -7.71 2.43 10.66
CA HIS A 80 -6.54 1.70 10.18
C HIS A 80 -6.72 0.17 10.20
N THR A 81 -7.91 -0.32 10.55
CA THR A 81 -8.12 -1.76 10.68
C THR A 81 -9.32 -2.24 9.88
N PHE A 82 -9.29 -3.52 9.54
CA PHE A 82 -10.46 -4.25 9.11
C PHE A 82 -10.42 -5.63 9.77
N LYS A 83 -10.84 -5.66 11.03
CA LYS A 83 -10.67 -6.82 11.90
C LYS A 83 -11.63 -7.95 11.51
N LEU A 84 -11.04 -9.08 11.16
CA LEU A 84 -11.71 -10.32 10.81
C LEU A 84 -11.45 -11.41 11.86
N SER A 85 -12.43 -12.28 12.05
CA SER A 85 -12.30 -13.51 12.82
C SER A 85 -13.12 -14.64 12.21
N ARG A 86 -12.77 -15.88 12.55
CA ARG A 86 -13.72 -16.97 12.38
C ARG A 86 -14.93 -16.76 13.30
N PRO A 87 -16.12 -17.22 12.89
CA PRO A 87 -17.26 -17.31 13.80
C PRO A 87 -16.93 -18.24 14.97
N SER A 88 -17.36 -17.85 16.16
CA SER A 88 -17.11 -18.55 17.44
C SER A 88 -18.38 -19.10 18.09
N ASN A 89 -19.55 -18.74 17.57
CA ASN A 89 -20.86 -19.15 18.07
C ASN A 89 -21.89 -19.20 16.92
N GLU A 90 -23.07 -19.75 17.18
CA GLU A 90 -24.14 -19.94 16.17
C GLU A 90 -24.67 -18.63 15.57
N GLU A 91 -24.66 -17.54 16.33
CA GLU A 91 -25.11 -16.23 15.85
C GLU A 91 -24.08 -15.66 14.85
N GLU A 92 -22.81 -15.71 15.23
CA GLU A 92 -21.71 -15.34 14.33
C GLU A 92 -21.67 -16.24 13.09
N GLU A 93 -21.95 -17.54 13.19
CA GLU A 93 -22.00 -18.45 12.05
C GLU A 93 -23.08 -18.06 11.02
N LYS A 94 -24.20 -17.49 11.49
CA LYS A 94 -25.29 -16.96 10.65
C LYS A 94 -24.89 -15.65 9.98
N GLU A 95 -24.10 -14.82 10.66
CA GLU A 95 -23.63 -13.53 10.14
C GLU A 95 -22.36 -13.65 9.29
N ALA A 96 -21.56 -14.70 9.48
CA ALA A 96 -20.29 -14.90 8.82
C ALA A 96 -20.48 -15.05 7.32
N LYS A 97 -19.66 -14.34 6.56
CA LYS A 97 -19.73 -14.30 5.09
C LYS A 97 -18.43 -14.80 4.50
N VAL A 98 -18.54 -15.48 3.36
CA VAL A 98 -17.41 -15.64 2.47
C VAL A 98 -17.14 -14.26 1.85
N ILE A 99 -15.88 -13.85 1.80
CA ILE A 99 -15.51 -12.66 1.05
C ILE A 99 -15.52 -13.06 -0.44
N GLU A 100 -16.65 -12.78 -1.10
CA GLU A 100 -16.96 -13.24 -2.46
C GLU A 100 -16.02 -12.68 -3.55
N ASN A 101 -15.38 -11.55 -3.25
CA ASN A 101 -14.43 -10.89 -4.12
C ASN A 101 -13.14 -11.70 -4.22
N THR A 102 -12.72 -12.02 -5.44
CA THR A 102 -11.48 -12.77 -5.60
C THR A 102 -10.29 -11.91 -5.24
N THR A 103 -9.38 -12.47 -4.45
CA THR A 103 -8.06 -11.90 -4.21
C THR A 103 -7.41 -11.48 -5.53
N PRO A 104 -6.81 -10.28 -5.59
CA PRO A 104 -6.02 -9.84 -6.73
C PRO A 104 -4.89 -10.82 -7.06
N GLY A 105 -4.64 -11.03 -8.36
CA GLY A 105 -3.64 -12.00 -8.80
C GLY A 105 -2.21 -11.67 -8.39
N HIS A 106 -1.87 -10.41 -8.10
CA HIS A 106 -0.52 -10.00 -7.72
C HIS A 106 -0.17 -10.31 -6.26
N LEU A 107 -1.15 -10.64 -5.40
CA LEU A 107 -0.90 -10.96 -3.99
C LEU A 107 -0.14 -12.28 -3.87
N SER A 108 1.15 -12.17 -3.60
CA SER A 108 2.07 -13.29 -3.51
C SER A 108 2.02 -13.98 -2.14
N CYS A 109 1.71 -13.24 -1.07
CA CYS A 109 1.57 -13.77 0.28
C CYS A 109 0.64 -14.98 0.32
N ARG A 110 -0.53 -14.86 -0.33
CA ARG A 110 -1.50 -15.93 -0.45
C ARG A 110 -0.91 -17.19 -1.09
N ARG A 111 -0.12 -17.05 -2.16
CA ARG A 111 0.45 -18.20 -2.87
C ARG A 111 1.54 -18.92 -2.07
N GLN A 112 2.21 -18.20 -1.19
CA GLN A 112 3.36 -18.70 -0.43
C GLN A 112 2.98 -19.30 0.92
N PHE A 113 1.99 -18.70 1.60
CA PHE A 113 1.75 -18.96 3.02
C PHE A 113 0.35 -19.47 3.33
N VAL A 114 -0.62 -19.26 2.42
CA VAL A 114 -2.02 -19.55 2.68
C VAL A 114 -2.46 -20.77 1.89
N ASP A 115 -3.01 -21.77 2.59
CA ASP A 115 -3.68 -22.88 1.92
C ASP A 115 -4.91 -22.35 1.15
N ILE A 116 -4.98 -22.69 -0.14
CA ILE A 116 -6.06 -22.33 -1.06
C ILE A 116 -7.43 -22.74 -0.50
N SER A 117 -7.53 -23.82 0.29
CA SER A 117 -8.77 -24.24 0.92
C SER A 117 -9.37 -23.15 1.82
N ARG A 118 -8.52 -22.34 2.46
CA ARG A 118 -8.91 -21.30 3.42
C ARG A 118 -9.55 -20.07 2.79
N LEU A 119 -9.44 -19.90 1.48
CA LEU A 119 -10.04 -18.76 0.76
C LEU A 119 -11.57 -18.78 0.73
N LYS A 120 -12.15 -19.93 1.08
CA LYS A 120 -13.59 -20.11 1.19
C LYS A 120 -14.06 -20.08 2.65
N GLU A 121 -13.17 -19.76 3.60
CA GLU A 121 -13.55 -19.60 4.99
C GLU A 121 -14.57 -18.48 5.14
N LYS A 122 -15.60 -18.74 5.96
CA LYS A 122 -16.51 -17.71 6.43
C LYS A 122 -15.83 -16.93 7.54
N VAL A 123 -15.96 -15.61 7.47
CA VAL A 123 -15.41 -14.70 8.49
C VAL A 123 -16.44 -13.67 8.92
N CYS A 124 -16.31 -13.20 10.16
CA CYS A 124 -17.05 -12.09 10.71
C CYS A 124 -16.16 -10.84 10.67
N ALA A 125 -16.69 -9.73 10.14
CA ALA A 125 -16.07 -8.42 10.32
C ALA A 125 -16.53 -7.83 11.65
N LYS A 126 -15.59 -7.33 12.46
CA LYS A 126 -15.88 -6.79 13.80
C LYS A 126 -15.90 -5.26 13.86
N ASP A 127 -15.29 -4.58 12.89
CA ASP A 127 -15.18 -3.12 12.88
C ASP A 127 -16.35 -2.46 12.15
N LYS A 128 -16.85 -1.36 12.73
CA LYS A 128 -17.93 -0.53 12.15
C LYS A 128 -17.38 0.53 11.18
N TYR A 129 -16.21 1.09 11.48
CA TYR A 129 -15.48 1.99 10.60
C TYR A 129 -14.27 1.24 10.09
N THR A 130 -14.13 1.14 8.77
CA THR A 130 -13.18 0.18 8.20
C THR A 130 -12.19 0.85 7.29
N LEU A 131 -10.96 0.35 7.32
CA LEU A 131 -9.89 0.74 6.40
C LEU A 131 -10.33 0.77 4.92
N PRO A 132 -11.08 -0.22 4.39
CA PRO A 132 -11.65 -0.15 3.03
C PRO A 132 -12.46 1.12 2.74
N ASP A 133 -13.26 1.60 3.69
CA ASP A 133 -14.06 2.82 3.52
C ASP A 133 -13.17 4.06 3.40
N ARG A 134 -12.08 4.14 4.19
CA ARG A 134 -11.10 5.23 4.11
C ARG A 134 -10.44 5.28 2.73
N CYS A 135 -10.03 4.13 2.21
CA CYS A 135 -9.41 4.04 0.90
C CYS A 135 -10.35 4.48 -0.23
N GLU A 136 -11.61 4.02 -0.20
CA GLU A 136 -12.63 4.42 -1.19
C GLU A 136 -12.93 5.92 -1.10
N ALA A 137 -13.12 6.44 0.12
CA ALA A 137 -13.42 7.85 0.35
C ALA A 137 -12.29 8.77 -0.17
N LEU A 138 -11.02 8.43 0.12
CA LEU A 138 -9.88 9.20 -0.38
C LEU A 138 -9.76 9.12 -1.90
N SER A 139 -9.96 7.93 -2.48
CA SER A 139 -9.94 7.80 -3.94
C SER A 139 -11.03 8.63 -4.62
N HIS A 140 -12.23 8.72 -4.03
CA HIS A 140 -13.30 9.57 -4.54
C HIS A 140 -13.01 11.06 -4.31
N ALA A 141 -12.51 11.43 -3.14
CA ALA A 141 -12.16 12.81 -2.84
C ALA A 141 -11.12 13.35 -3.83
N ILE A 142 -10.03 12.60 -4.07
CA ILE A 142 -9.01 12.95 -5.08
C ILE A 142 -9.66 13.18 -6.44
N ARG A 143 -10.50 12.23 -6.88
CA ARG A 143 -11.22 12.32 -8.15
C ARG A 143 -12.08 13.60 -8.21
N ASP A 144 -12.77 13.95 -7.15
CA ASP A 144 -13.74 15.06 -7.14
C ASP A 144 -13.05 16.43 -6.98
N MET A 145 -11.84 16.49 -6.41
CA MET A 145 -11.04 17.73 -6.30
C MET A 145 -10.80 18.39 -7.65
N ILE A 146 -10.66 17.64 -8.75
CA ILE A 146 -10.52 18.26 -10.08
C ILE A 146 -11.76 19.05 -10.49
N LEU A 147 -12.95 18.57 -10.12
CA LEU A 147 -14.19 19.24 -10.48
C LEU A 147 -14.29 20.57 -9.75
N ILE A 148 -13.90 20.60 -8.47
CA ILE A 148 -13.84 21.82 -7.66
C ILE A 148 -12.80 22.79 -8.26
N GLN A 149 -11.57 22.32 -8.53
CA GLN A 149 -10.51 23.11 -9.17
C GLN A 149 -10.92 23.78 -10.49
N ARG A 150 -11.89 23.21 -11.21
CA ARG A 150 -12.34 23.73 -12.51
C ARG A 150 -13.50 24.70 -12.42
N HIS A 151 -14.35 24.57 -11.40
CA HIS A 151 -15.48 25.47 -11.18
C HIS A 151 -15.05 26.70 -10.37
N GLU A 152 -14.15 26.53 -9.41
CA GLU A 152 -13.71 27.62 -8.55
C GLU A 152 -12.78 28.60 -9.28
N PRO A 153 -12.91 29.92 -9.03
CA PRO A 153 -11.96 30.91 -9.51
C PRO A 153 -10.53 30.59 -9.04
N LYS A 154 -9.53 30.84 -9.90
CA LYS A 154 -8.13 30.72 -9.50
C LYS A 154 -7.85 31.63 -8.30
N GLY A 155 -7.25 31.06 -7.25
CA GLY A 155 -6.95 31.76 -6.01
C GLY A 155 -8.10 31.76 -4.99
N SER A 156 -9.21 31.05 -5.26
CA SER A 156 -10.26 30.81 -4.27
C SER A 156 -9.71 30.04 -3.07
N ASP A 157 -10.07 30.47 -1.85
CA ASP A 157 -9.63 29.86 -0.59
C ASP A 157 -10.11 28.41 -0.42
N ILE A 158 -11.15 28.02 -1.15
CA ILE A 158 -11.73 26.67 -1.14
C ILE A 158 -11.26 25.81 -2.32
N MET A 159 -10.39 26.34 -3.18
CA MET A 159 -9.82 25.60 -4.31
C MET A 159 -8.67 24.72 -3.84
N PHE A 160 -8.75 23.42 -4.17
CA PHE A 160 -7.66 22.51 -3.88
C PHE A 160 -6.43 22.80 -4.75
N ASN A 161 -5.22 22.65 -4.20
CA ASN A 161 -3.95 22.76 -4.93
C ASN A 161 -3.26 21.39 -5.08
N ASP A 162 -2.16 21.37 -5.84
CA ASP A 162 -1.40 20.13 -6.12
C ASP A 162 -0.80 19.53 -4.83
N ASP A 163 -0.43 20.34 -3.84
CA ASP A 163 0.06 19.86 -2.53
C ASP A 163 -1.03 19.11 -1.75
N GLN A 164 -2.27 19.61 -1.76
CA GLN A 164 -3.40 18.96 -1.12
C GLN A 164 -3.79 17.66 -1.82
N ILE A 165 -3.76 17.64 -3.16
CA ILE A 165 -3.98 16.41 -3.94
C ILE A 165 -2.88 15.38 -3.60
N THR A 166 -1.63 15.82 -3.54
CA THR A 166 -0.49 14.98 -3.13
C THR A 166 -0.71 14.39 -1.75
N LEU A 167 -1.09 15.21 -0.76
CA LEU A 167 -1.38 14.75 0.60
C LEU A 167 -2.45 13.63 0.60
N TYR A 168 -3.52 13.78 -0.17
CA TYR A 168 -4.58 12.76 -0.23
C TYR A 168 -4.11 11.44 -0.83
N PHE A 169 -3.26 11.47 -1.87
CA PHE A 169 -2.64 10.27 -2.40
C PHE A 169 -1.71 9.60 -1.39
N LEU A 170 -0.94 10.38 -0.61
CA LEU A 170 -0.06 9.86 0.43
C LEU A 170 -0.86 9.25 1.59
N MET A 171 -1.94 9.89 2.03
CA MET A 171 -2.88 9.30 2.99
C MET A 171 -3.52 8.02 2.45
N LEU A 172 -3.89 7.98 1.17
CA LEU A 172 -4.42 6.77 0.54
C LEU A 172 -3.38 5.63 0.58
N SER A 173 -2.11 5.93 0.30
CA SER A 173 -1.04 4.93 0.39
C SER A 173 -0.81 4.40 1.80
N HIS A 174 -1.02 5.24 2.82
CA HIS A 174 -0.93 4.84 4.21
C HIS A 174 -1.94 3.73 4.53
N TYR A 175 -3.23 3.99 4.28
CA TYR A 175 -4.27 3.01 4.56
C TYR A 175 -4.12 1.76 3.68
N LEU A 176 -3.69 1.90 2.42
CA LEU A 176 -3.38 0.74 1.59
C LEU A 176 -2.24 -0.10 2.18
N ALA A 177 -1.18 0.52 2.71
CA ALA A 177 -0.10 -0.19 3.38
C ALA A 177 -0.58 -0.92 4.63
N ASP A 178 -1.47 -0.30 5.42
CA ASP A 178 -2.08 -0.91 6.60
C ASP A 178 -2.97 -2.11 6.26
N ALA A 179 -3.63 -2.11 5.10
CA ALA A 179 -4.40 -3.27 4.63
C ALA A 179 -3.52 -4.53 4.50
N HIS A 180 -2.23 -4.36 4.24
CA HIS A 180 -1.24 -5.43 4.11
C HIS A 180 -0.57 -5.82 5.42
N VAL A 181 -0.76 -5.04 6.50
CA VAL A 181 -0.24 -5.39 7.81
C VAL A 181 -1.11 -6.51 8.39
N PRO A 182 -0.60 -7.75 8.55
CA PRO A 182 -1.45 -8.89 8.89
C PRO A 182 -2.23 -8.69 10.19
N VAL A 183 -1.55 -8.14 11.20
CA VAL A 183 -2.13 -7.87 12.53
C VAL A 183 -3.19 -6.76 12.51
N HIS A 184 -3.29 -5.92 11.48
CA HIS A 184 -4.38 -4.93 11.34
C HIS A 184 -5.70 -5.56 10.90
N CYS A 185 -5.65 -6.77 10.33
CA CYS A 185 -6.82 -7.46 9.81
C CYS A 185 -7.35 -8.59 10.72
N ASP A 186 -6.75 -8.77 11.89
CA ASP A 186 -7.00 -9.88 12.79
C ASP A 186 -7.45 -9.37 14.17
N THR A 187 -8.57 -9.90 14.67
CA THR A 187 -9.21 -9.46 15.93
C THR A 187 -8.41 -9.78 17.18
N ARG A 188 -7.39 -10.63 17.09
CA ARG A 188 -6.52 -10.96 18.24
C ARG A 188 -5.73 -9.74 18.69
N ASP A 189 -5.56 -9.59 20.01
CA ASP A 189 -4.79 -8.49 20.60
C ASP A 189 -3.28 -8.76 20.46
N PHE A 190 -2.63 -7.99 19.59
CA PHE A 190 -1.20 -8.10 19.30
C PHE A 190 -0.35 -6.96 19.90
N TYR A 191 -0.93 -6.12 20.77
CA TYR A 191 -0.26 -4.95 21.35
C TYR A 191 0.37 -5.21 22.72
N THR A 192 -0.34 -5.89 23.63
CA THR A 192 0.08 -5.92 25.05
C THR A 192 -0.20 -7.23 25.78
N PRO A 193 0.87 -7.79 26.37
CA PRO A 193 1.68 -8.84 25.76
C PRO A 193 0.80 -9.85 25.00
N PRO A 194 1.26 -10.33 23.84
CA PRO A 194 2.59 -10.14 23.27
C PRO A 194 2.71 -8.81 22.49
N LYS A 195 3.94 -8.35 22.24
CA LYS A 195 4.25 -7.11 21.49
C LYS A 195 4.39 -7.34 19.98
N ILE A 196 3.61 -8.25 19.41
CA ILE A 196 3.79 -8.73 18.03
C ILE A 196 3.63 -7.60 17.02
N HIS A 197 2.60 -6.77 17.20
CA HIS A 197 2.33 -5.63 16.32
C HIS A 197 3.49 -4.62 16.34
N PRO A 198 3.85 -3.99 17.48
CA PRO A 198 4.90 -2.98 17.48
C PRO A 198 6.28 -3.53 17.13
N ASP A 199 6.55 -4.81 17.43
CA ASP A 199 7.81 -5.47 17.06
C ASP A 199 7.92 -5.69 15.54
N MET A 200 6.83 -6.09 14.88
CA MET A 200 6.77 -6.29 13.42
C MET A 200 7.00 -4.97 12.68
N GLU A 201 6.22 -3.94 13.02
CA GLU A 201 6.37 -2.63 12.38
C GLU A 201 7.71 -1.99 12.70
N GLY A 202 8.25 -2.20 13.91
CA GLY A 202 9.59 -1.77 14.30
C GLY A 202 10.68 -2.42 13.46
N CYS A 203 10.60 -3.74 13.25
CA CYS A 203 11.56 -4.47 12.42
C CYS A 203 11.64 -3.92 10.99
N TRP A 204 10.50 -3.60 10.37
CA TRP A 204 10.48 -3.01 9.04
C TRP A 204 11.09 -1.61 9.00
N ASP A 205 10.70 -0.75 9.94
CA ASP A 205 11.21 0.62 10.06
C ASP A 205 12.73 0.65 10.27
N ASP A 206 13.24 -0.24 11.14
CA ASP A 206 14.65 -0.32 11.48
C ASP A 206 15.49 -0.86 10.32
N GLU A 207 14.95 -1.80 9.53
CA GLU A 207 15.63 -2.29 8.32
C GLU A 207 15.73 -1.19 7.26
N ILE A 208 14.69 -0.37 7.08
CA ILE A 208 14.72 0.74 6.13
C ILE A 208 15.75 1.79 6.57
N LYS A 209 15.72 2.22 7.85
CA LYS A 209 16.68 3.17 8.42
C LYS A 209 18.13 2.69 8.33
N ARG A 210 18.35 1.38 8.39
CA ARG A 210 19.68 0.79 8.29
C ARG A 210 20.29 0.93 6.89
N ASN A 211 19.44 0.91 5.86
CA ASN A 211 19.85 0.79 4.47
C ASN A 211 19.76 2.11 3.68
N TYR A 212 18.82 3.02 4.02
CA TYR A 212 18.57 4.25 3.26
C TYR A 212 18.98 5.53 4.01
N LEU A 213 19.50 6.51 3.26
CA LEU A 213 19.78 7.86 3.75
C LEU A 213 18.47 8.57 4.12
N PHE A 214 18.39 8.99 5.38
CA PHE A 214 17.21 9.63 5.95
C PHE A 214 17.63 10.78 6.84
N ASP A 215 17.21 11.99 6.49
CA ASP A 215 17.40 13.17 7.30
C ASP A 215 16.38 13.17 8.44
N THR A 216 16.85 12.84 9.65
CA THR A 216 16.00 12.77 10.84
C THR A 216 15.46 14.11 11.29
N LYS A 217 16.10 15.23 10.94
CA LYS A 217 15.66 16.58 11.32
C LYS A 217 14.55 17.05 10.40
N ARG A 218 14.76 16.94 9.08
CA ARG A 218 13.76 17.30 8.06
C ARG A 218 12.67 16.24 7.91
N LYS A 219 12.92 15.01 8.38
CA LYS A 219 12.08 13.82 8.18
C LYS A 219 11.85 13.54 6.70
N VAL A 220 12.91 13.54 5.90
CA VAL A 220 12.87 13.25 4.46
C VAL A 220 13.94 12.23 4.10
N PHE A 221 13.73 11.47 3.03
CA PHE A 221 14.80 10.67 2.44
C PHE A 221 15.73 11.58 1.64
N ASP A 222 17.00 11.22 1.56
CA ASP A 222 17.86 11.79 0.53
C ASP A 222 17.64 11.04 -0.78
N TYR A 223 17.68 11.76 -1.89
CA TYR A 223 17.36 11.25 -3.21
C TYR A 223 18.58 11.29 -4.12
N GLY A 224 18.80 10.21 -4.87
CA GLY A 224 19.78 10.18 -5.94
C GLY A 224 19.38 11.05 -7.13
N LEU A 225 20.27 11.16 -8.12
CA LEU A 225 20.03 11.93 -9.36
C LEU A 225 18.83 11.44 -10.18
N ASP A 226 18.45 10.17 -10.02
CA ASP A 226 17.27 9.56 -10.63
C ASP A 226 15.98 9.79 -9.82
N GLY A 227 16.13 10.41 -8.64
CA GLY A 227 15.06 10.74 -7.73
C GLY A 227 14.54 9.56 -6.92
N ALA A 228 15.25 8.43 -6.87
CA ALA A 228 14.98 7.31 -5.98
C ALA A 228 15.67 7.54 -4.62
N PRO A 229 15.16 6.97 -3.51
CA PRO A 229 15.81 7.11 -2.21
C PRO A 229 17.20 6.47 -2.20
N GLU A 230 18.18 7.20 -1.68
CA GLU A 230 19.58 6.84 -1.73
C GLU A 230 19.95 5.83 -0.64
N LEU A 231 20.79 4.84 -0.97
CA LEU A 231 21.35 3.91 0.01
C LEU A 231 22.58 4.52 0.69
N TYR A 232 22.87 4.11 1.93
CA TYR A 232 24.19 4.38 2.51
C TYR A 232 25.30 3.77 1.64
N HIS A 233 26.18 4.61 1.08
CA HIS A 233 27.22 4.21 0.11
C HIS A 233 28.12 3.06 0.57
N ASP A 234 28.41 2.96 1.88
CA ASP A 234 29.30 1.92 2.45
C ASP A 234 28.57 0.60 2.73
N LYS A 235 27.29 0.47 2.35
CA LYS A 235 26.44 -0.67 2.70
C LYS A 235 25.86 -1.41 1.50
N GLU A 236 26.42 -1.28 0.30
CA GLU A 236 25.91 -2.03 -0.86
C GLU A 236 25.89 -3.55 -0.63
N GLU A 237 26.92 -4.11 0.01
CA GLU A 237 26.94 -5.53 0.39
C GLU A 237 25.94 -5.85 1.51
N GLY A 238 25.82 -4.97 2.52
CA GLY A 238 24.83 -5.12 3.58
C GLY A 238 23.40 -5.11 3.06
N PHE A 239 23.09 -4.24 2.10
CA PHE A 239 21.79 -4.16 1.46
C PHE A 239 21.44 -5.43 0.71
N LYS A 240 22.37 -6.02 -0.06
CA LYS A 240 22.13 -7.28 -0.78
C LYS A 240 21.76 -8.45 0.14
N SER A 241 22.13 -8.38 1.42
CA SER A 241 21.77 -9.38 2.44
C SER A 241 20.44 -9.09 3.16
N SER A 242 19.90 -7.88 2.99
CA SER A 242 18.64 -7.43 3.61
C SER A 242 17.42 -8.06 2.96
N PHE A 243 16.33 -8.19 3.72
CA PHE A 243 15.05 -8.61 3.12
C PHE A 243 14.47 -7.51 2.21
N LEU A 244 14.90 -6.24 2.33
CA LEU A 244 14.47 -5.17 1.42
C LEU A 244 15.00 -5.41 0.00
N TYR A 245 16.22 -5.93 -0.14
CA TYR A 245 16.71 -6.36 -1.46
C TYR A 245 15.86 -7.50 -2.04
N GLU A 246 15.45 -8.46 -1.21
CA GLU A 246 14.53 -9.53 -1.63
C GLU A 246 13.15 -9.01 -2.03
N VAL A 247 12.63 -7.96 -1.36
CA VAL A 247 11.38 -7.27 -1.78
C VAL A 247 11.51 -6.77 -3.21
N LEU A 248 12.62 -6.10 -3.52
CA LEU A 248 12.88 -5.55 -4.85
C LEU A 248 13.09 -6.64 -5.90
N ASP A 249 13.80 -7.71 -5.55
CA ASP A 249 13.98 -8.87 -6.42
C ASP A 249 12.65 -9.57 -6.73
N VAL A 250 11.77 -9.74 -5.72
CA VAL A 250 10.41 -10.26 -5.94
C VAL A 250 9.60 -9.34 -6.86
N LEU A 251 9.62 -8.03 -6.64
CA LEU A 251 8.92 -7.06 -7.49
C LEU A 251 9.44 -7.08 -8.93
N SER A 252 10.75 -7.25 -9.12
CA SER A 252 11.37 -7.27 -10.45
C SER A 252 10.88 -8.41 -11.33
N LYS A 253 10.63 -9.56 -10.70
CA LYS A 253 10.19 -10.79 -11.38
C LYS A 253 8.70 -10.77 -11.67
N ARG A 254 7.94 -9.87 -11.03
CA ARG A 254 6.51 -9.71 -11.28
C ARG A 254 6.28 -8.95 -12.57
N GLY A 255 5.64 -9.63 -13.52
CA GLY A 255 5.07 -8.96 -14.68
C GLY A 255 4.04 -7.92 -14.25
N TRP A 256 4.34 -6.66 -14.50
CA TRP A 256 3.39 -5.56 -14.33
C TRP A 256 2.64 -5.37 -15.65
N ASN A 257 1.55 -6.12 -15.84
CA ASN A 257 0.76 -6.06 -17.08
C ASN A 257 -0.65 -5.52 -16.84
N PRO A 258 -0.87 -4.21 -17.05
CA PRO A 258 -2.16 -3.56 -16.94
C PRO A 258 -3.12 -3.90 -18.09
N ALA A 259 -2.73 -4.75 -19.05
CA ALA A 259 -3.50 -5.03 -20.25
C ALA A 259 -4.81 -5.75 -19.91
N GLY A 260 -5.85 -4.98 -19.64
CA GLY A 260 -7.17 -5.49 -19.33
C GLY A 260 -8.15 -4.43 -18.85
N SER A 261 -9.38 -4.87 -18.60
CA SER A 261 -10.38 -4.10 -17.87
C SER A 261 -9.92 -3.86 -16.43
N ARG A 262 -10.47 -2.80 -15.79
CA ARG A 262 -10.28 -2.50 -14.35
C ARG A 262 -10.47 -3.73 -13.44
N SER A 263 -11.37 -4.65 -13.83
CA SER A 263 -11.61 -5.92 -13.14
C SER A 263 -10.48 -6.95 -13.27
N LYS A 264 -9.67 -6.93 -14.33
CA LYS A 264 -8.44 -7.74 -14.39
C LYS A 264 -7.36 -7.19 -13.46
N PHE A 265 -7.33 -5.87 -13.32
CA PHE A 265 -6.43 -5.12 -12.45
C PHE A 265 -6.70 -5.38 -10.97
N LEU A 266 -7.94 -5.14 -10.55
CA LEU A 266 -8.34 -5.27 -9.15
C LEU A 266 -8.62 -6.72 -8.77
N GLY A 267 -8.73 -7.65 -9.71
CA GLY A 267 -9.20 -9.02 -9.47
C GLY A 267 -10.69 -9.19 -9.77
N LYS A 268 -11.08 -10.42 -10.09
CA LYS A 268 -12.46 -10.73 -10.51
C LYS A 268 -13.44 -10.42 -9.37
N GLY A 269 -14.49 -9.67 -9.70
CA GLY A 269 -15.50 -9.24 -8.72
C GLY A 269 -15.24 -7.85 -8.12
N ASN A 270 -13.99 -7.38 -8.13
CA ASN A 270 -13.63 -6.07 -7.57
C ASN A 270 -13.99 -4.95 -8.55
N LYS A 271 -15.00 -4.15 -8.20
CA LYS A 271 -15.48 -3.03 -9.03
C LYS A 271 -14.94 -1.69 -8.53
N LYS A 272 -14.72 -1.58 -7.22
CA LYS A 272 -14.31 -0.35 -6.52
C LYS A 272 -13.05 -0.57 -5.68
N VAL A 273 -12.47 0.52 -5.15
CA VAL A 273 -11.30 0.44 -4.26
C VAL A 273 -11.69 -0.29 -2.97
N TYR A 274 -12.89 -0.04 -2.45
CA TYR A 274 -13.46 -0.76 -1.31
C TYR A 274 -13.39 -2.29 -1.49
N ASP A 275 -13.91 -2.81 -2.60
CA ASP A 275 -13.98 -4.24 -2.88
C ASP A 275 -12.59 -4.89 -2.88
N TYR A 276 -11.66 -4.19 -3.53
CA TYR A 276 -10.27 -4.57 -3.64
C TYR A 276 -9.57 -4.61 -2.28
N VAL A 277 -9.68 -3.52 -1.51
CA VAL A 277 -9.02 -3.42 -0.20
C VAL A 277 -9.61 -4.42 0.78
N LYS A 278 -10.91 -4.68 0.73
CA LYS A 278 -11.55 -5.74 1.52
C LYS A 278 -10.97 -7.12 1.21
N ALA A 279 -10.70 -7.42 -0.07
CA ALA A 279 -10.05 -8.67 -0.46
C ALA A 279 -8.58 -8.74 -0.01
N VAL A 280 -7.85 -7.63 -0.06
CA VAL A 280 -6.48 -7.52 0.50
C VAL A 280 -6.49 -7.79 2.00
N CYS A 281 -7.40 -7.16 2.76
CA CYS A 281 -7.47 -7.36 4.20
C CYS A 281 -7.82 -8.81 4.58
N PHE A 282 -8.63 -9.50 3.77
CA PHE A 282 -8.90 -10.92 3.97
C PHE A 282 -7.65 -11.78 3.80
N ASP A 283 -6.87 -11.54 2.75
CA ASP A 283 -5.58 -12.18 2.55
C ASP A 283 -4.63 -11.90 3.72
N SER A 284 -4.54 -10.66 4.18
CA SER A 284 -3.73 -10.26 5.34
C SER A 284 -4.16 -10.95 6.63
N TYR A 285 -5.47 -11.15 6.83
CA TYR A 285 -5.99 -11.96 7.94
C TYR A 285 -5.54 -13.43 7.85
N LEU A 286 -5.60 -14.03 6.66
CA LEU A 286 -5.14 -15.41 6.45
C LEU A 286 -3.63 -15.53 6.68
N VAL A 287 -2.85 -14.54 6.26
CA VAL A 287 -1.42 -14.43 6.54
C VAL A 287 -1.16 -14.29 8.05
N SER A 288 -1.96 -13.49 8.77
CA SER A 288 -1.86 -13.32 10.22
C SER A 288 -2.05 -14.64 10.96
N THR A 289 -3.05 -15.43 10.55
CA THR A 289 -3.35 -16.74 11.14
C THR A 289 -2.35 -17.84 10.73
N TRP A 290 -1.63 -17.68 9.62
CA TRP A 290 -0.47 -18.51 9.31
C TRP A 290 0.75 -18.12 10.16
N PHE A 291 1.01 -16.83 10.29
CA PHE A 291 2.17 -16.30 11.01
C PHE A 291 2.07 -16.61 12.50
N ILE A 292 0.93 -16.28 13.10
CA ILE A 292 0.56 -16.62 14.46
C ILE A 292 -0.60 -17.62 14.40
N PRO A 293 -0.36 -18.93 14.59
CA PRO A 293 -1.42 -19.93 14.55
C PRO A 293 -2.47 -19.69 15.64
N GLU A 294 -3.62 -20.35 15.53
CA GLU A 294 -4.62 -20.32 16.58
C GLU A 294 -4.10 -21.05 17.82
N LEU A 295 -3.85 -20.28 18.86
CA LEU A 295 -3.30 -20.71 20.14
C LEU A 295 -4.18 -20.17 21.26
N SER A 296 -4.13 -20.78 22.44
CA SER A 296 -4.83 -20.23 23.60
C SER A 296 -4.31 -18.84 23.95
N LYS A 297 -5.14 -18.05 24.65
CA LYS A 297 -4.73 -16.72 25.13
C LYS A 297 -3.47 -16.76 25.99
N ALA A 298 -3.22 -17.83 26.71
CA ALA A 298 -2.01 -17.96 27.54
C ALA A 298 -0.75 -18.24 26.71
N GLU A 299 -0.88 -18.97 25.60
CA GLU A 299 0.24 -19.37 24.74
C GLU A 299 0.69 -18.21 23.84
N TYR A 300 -0.24 -17.56 23.15
CA TYR A 300 0.14 -16.52 22.20
C TYR A 300 0.81 -15.32 22.91
N LYS A 301 0.47 -15.05 24.18
CA LYS A 301 1.14 -14.04 25.03
C LYS A 301 2.62 -14.27 25.29
N LYS A 302 3.10 -15.51 25.12
CA LYS A 302 4.51 -15.88 25.31
C LYS A 302 5.35 -15.63 24.05
N ILE A 303 4.73 -15.45 22.89
CA ILE A 303 5.42 -15.27 21.62
C ILE A 303 6.28 -13.99 21.67
N ARG A 304 7.52 -14.11 21.19
CA ARG A 304 8.50 -13.02 21.06
C ARG A 304 9.12 -13.10 19.66
N ILE A 305 8.48 -12.47 18.69
CA ILE A 305 8.81 -12.63 17.27
C ILE A 305 10.23 -12.17 16.89
N LEU A 306 10.85 -11.31 17.71
CA LEU A 306 12.22 -10.83 17.52
C LEU A 306 13.26 -11.58 18.37
N LYS A 307 12.86 -12.60 19.13
CA LYS A 307 13.78 -13.39 19.98
C LYS A 307 13.79 -14.86 19.60
N ASP A 308 12.65 -15.38 19.18
CA ASP A 308 12.49 -16.75 18.73
C ASP A 308 12.93 -16.85 17.25
N GLU A 309 13.92 -17.71 16.96
CA GLU A 309 14.48 -17.86 15.61
C GLU A 309 13.46 -18.36 14.59
N GLU A 310 12.49 -19.20 15.00
CA GLU A 310 11.44 -19.66 14.10
C GLU A 310 10.54 -18.50 13.68
N TYR A 311 10.13 -17.66 14.64
CA TYR A 311 9.29 -16.50 14.33
C TYR A 311 10.06 -15.39 13.63
N LYS A 312 11.35 -15.21 13.90
CA LYS A 312 12.21 -14.28 13.15
C LYS A 312 12.27 -14.65 11.68
N GLU A 313 12.48 -15.93 11.38
CA GLU A 313 12.55 -16.41 10.00
C GLU A 313 11.19 -16.30 9.30
N LYS A 314 10.10 -16.68 9.99
CA LYS A 314 8.74 -16.44 9.47
C LYS A 314 8.48 -14.96 9.20
N LEU A 315 8.88 -14.08 10.12
CA LEU A 315 8.74 -12.64 9.97
C LEU A 315 9.53 -12.16 8.75
N ARG A 316 10.80 -12.53 8.59
CA ARG A 316 11.63 -12.18 7.41
C ARG A 316 10.92 -12.57 6.12
N ARG A 317 10.56 -13.84 5.97
CA ARG A 317 9.91 -14.37 4.76
C ARG A 317 8.59 -13.67 4.46
N MET A 318 7.75 -13.47 5.48
CA MET A 318 6.49 -12.76 5.34
C MET A 318 6.69 -11.32 4.92
N SER A 319 7.67 -10.62 5.51
CA SER A 319 7.96 -9.21 5.25
C SER A 319 8.26 -8.95 3.77
N VAL A 320 9.03 -9.85 3.13
CA VAL A 320 9.34 -9.76 1.69
C VAL A 320 8.07 -9.67 0.86
N HIS A 321 7.13 -10.59 1.09
CA HIS A 321 5.92 -10.67 0.29
C HIS A 321 4.89 -9.61 0.67
N VAL A 322 4.72 -9.31 1.96
CA VAL A 322 3.81 -8.26 2.46
C VAL A 322 4.19 -6.89 1.90
N LEU A 323 5.47 -6.53 1.97
CA LEU A 323 5.94 -5.22 1.48
C LEU A 323 5.87 -5.15 -0.05
N ALA A 324 6.24 -6.22 -0.77
CA ALA A 324 6.09 -6.26 -2.23
C ALA A 324 4.63 -6.16 -2.67
N ASP A 325 3.72 -6.86 -1.99
CA ASP A 325 2.28 -6.82 -2.27
C ASP A 325 1.71 -5.42 -1.97
N ALA A 326 2.15 -4.76 -0.89
CA ALA A 326 1.78 -3.39 -0.55
C ALA A 326 2.24 -2.38 -1.61
N ILE A 327 3.49 -2.48 -2.07
CA ILE A 327 4.04 -1.60 -3.12
C ILE A 327 3.24 -1.72 -4.41
N ASP A 328 2.97 -2.94 -4.88
CA ASP A 328 2.15 -3.20 -6.05
C ASP A 328 0.71 -2.68 -5.84
N SER A 329 0.11 -2.90 -4.67
CA SER A 329 -1.23 -2.38 -4.36
C SER A 329 -1.32 -0.86 -4.41
N ILE A 330 -0.36 -0.16 -3.80
CA ILE A 330 -0.30 1.30 -3.80
C ILE A 330 -0.14 1.82 -5.23
N ALA A 331 0.85 1.32 -5.97
CA ALA A 331 1.13 1.75 -7.34
C ALA A 331 -0.11 1.58 -8.24
N MET A 332 -0.80 0.45 -8.08
CA MET A 332 -2.00 0.12 -8.82
C MET A 332 -3.17 1.04 -8.50
N VAL A 333 -3.51 1.19 -7.21
CA VAL A 333 -4.65 2.01 -6.81
C VAL A 333 -4.40 3.47 -7.15
N TRP A 334 -3.18 3.98 -6.91
CA TRP A 334 -2.77 5.31 -7.35
C TRP A 334 -2.98 5.52 -8.85
N LEU A 335 -2.50 4.61 -9.68
CA LEU A 335 -2.66 4.71 -11.13
C LEU A 335 -4.13 4.74 -11.56
N LEU A 336 -4.99 3.92 -10.95
CA LEU A 336 -6.42 3.89 -11.27
C LEU A 336 -7.17 5.13 -10.76
N THR A 337 -6.79 5.65 -9.59
CA THR A 337 -7.34 6.90 -9.03
C THR A 337 -6.91 8.09 -9.89
N TRP A 338 -5.64 8.15 -10.29
CA TRP A 338 -5.10 9.17 -11.19
C TRP A 338 -5.72 9.13 -12.59
N ASP A 339 -5.87 7.94 -13.16
CA ASP A 339 -6.61 7.73 -14.42
C ASP A 339 -8.03 8.30 -14.33
N SER A 340 -8.75 8.01 -13.24
CA SER A 340 -10.10 8.53 -13.01
C SER A 340 -10.10 10.07 -12.87
N TYR A 341 -9.12 10.64 -12.18
CA TYR A 341 -8.91 12.08 -12.04
C TYR A 341 -8.68 12.75 -13.41
N ASN A 342 -7.79 12.20 -14.23
CA ASN A 342 -7.46 12.76 -15.55
C ASN A 342 -8.61 12.63 -16.56
N LYS A 343 -9.36 11.53 -16.56
CA LYS A 343 -10.54 11.40 -17.42
C LYS A 343 -11.55 12.51 -17.16
N LEU A 344 -11.87 12.77 -15.89
CA LEU A 344 -12.77 13.87 -15.54
C LEU A 344 -12.20 15.23 -15.89
N LYS A 345 -10.88 15.42 -15.73
CA LYS A 345 -10.17 16.63 -16.16
C LYS A 345 -10.39 16.90 -17.65
N GLU A 346 -10.19 15.87 -18.48
CA GLU A 346 -10.31 15.96 -19.93
C GLU A 346 -11.78 16.15 -20.38
N GLU A 347 -12.73 15.47 -19.74
CA GLU A 347 -14.17 15.65 -19.98
C GLU A 347 -14.63 17.06 -19.65
N ALA A 348 -14.20 17.61 -18.51
CA ALA A 348 -14.51 18.98 -18.13
C ALA A 348 -13.91 20.01 -19.11
N ASP A 349 -12.68 19.77 -19.59
CA ASP A 349 -12.04 20.63 -20.59
C ASP A 349 -12.78 20.62 -21.93
N LYS A 350 -13.29 19.46 -22.36
CA LYS A 350 -14.10 19.36 -23.59
C LYS A 350 -15.40 20.15 -23.47
N ARG A 351 -16.18 19.94 -22.39
CA ARG A 351 -17.44 20.66 -22.15
C ARG A 351 -17.25 22.18 -22.10
N ARG A 352 -16.15 22.65 -21.50
CA ARG A 352 -15.85 24.09 -21.43
C ARG A 352 -15.57 24.70 -22.81
N LYS A 353 -14.94 23.94 -23.72
CA LYS A 353 -14.71 24.39 -25.10
C LYS A 353 -16.01 24.46 -25.89
N GLU A 354 -16.90 23.48 -25.70
CA GLU A 354 -18.23 23.44 -26.35
C GLU A 354 -19.15 24.58 -25.92
N ILE A 355 -19.05 25.06 -24.67
CA ILE A 355 -19.85 26.22 -24.20
C ILE A 355 -19.31 27.56 -24.73
N LYS A 356 -18.03 27.63 -25.09
CA LYS A 356 -17.34 28.86 -25.49
C LYS A 356 -17.20 29.06 -27.00
N GLY A 357 -17.36 27.99 -27.78
CA GLY A 357 -17.40 28.03 -29.25
C GLY A 357 -18.83 28.03 -29.71
#